data_AF-A0A1Q4FCA7-F1
#
_entry.id   AF-A0A1Q4FCA7-F1
#
_cell.length_a   1.000
_cell.length_b   1.000
_cell.length_c   1.000
_cell.angle_alpha   90.00
_cell.angle_beta   90.00
_cell.angle_gamma   90.00
#
_symmetry.space_group_name_H-M   'P 1'
#
loop_
_entity.id
_entity.type
_entity.pdbx_description
1 polymer ?
#
loop_
_entity_poly.entity_id
_entity_poly.type
_entity_poly.pdbx_seq_one_letter_code
_entity_poly.pdbx_strand_id
1 'polypeptide(L)'
;MHNRQSSRAIARLFKFLAITTILALGTSAWAGPAVPPLELLFAPESRLVMGTLVEINPAGRLVFKREKVFGTHKDVPELVDAAVTSNALEDARLQKRYIVGYTTFQNDRQYPAGITPPRKATNVISSSGLDPAVFRDSPELRRILDRAASERGRESRALRRLLLQTFATDDAALQRLAAAQFALDASMSGKLDAADRAILQRAALSDKTNPTTRSLLITAAADRPDDFGPWAAEAINKVLEITPVDGYPSETRGPAGLVLLAFDEASDRGVHVPFASLTRWLRSPQRLYLERASGLIESMYRGRAKAAYEEVLGDAGADPAARQFLEARLHDTERFNAAPETPSN
;
A
#
# COMPACT_ATOMS: atom_id res chain seq x y z
N MET A 1 -59.18 -16.49 13.42
CA MET A 1 -57.73 -16.79 13.22
C MET A 1 -57.14 -16.10 11.97
N HIS A 2 -57.49 -14.84 11.64
CA HIS A 2 -57.03 -14.18 10.40
C HIS A 2 -56.11 -12.96 10.59
N ASN A 3 -55.81 -12.55 11.84
CA ASN A 3 -55.15 -11.25 12.10
C ASN A 3 -53.66 -11.32 12.49
N ARG A 4 -53.07 -12.52 12.61
CA ARG A 4 -51.65 -12.69 13.01
C ARG A 4 -50.68 -12.91 11.84
N GLN A 5 -51.19 -13.25 10.64
CA GLN A 5 -50.35 -13.48 9.47
C GLN A 5 -49.99 -12.18 8.73
N SER A 6 -50.89 -11.19 8.68
CA SER A 6 -50.63 -9.90 8.02
C SER A 6 -49.52 -9.09 8.71
N SER A 7 -49.49 -9.09 10.05
CA SER A 7 -48.48 -8.39 10.86
C SER A 7 -47.05 -8.91 10.63
N ARG A 8 -46.87 -10.22 10.39
CA ARG A 8 -45.56 -10.83 10.13
C ARG A 8 -45.05 -10.54 8.72
N ALA A 9 -45.95 -10.43 7.74
CA ALA A 9 -45.59 -10.06 6.37
C ALA A 9 -45.15 -8.59 6.27
N ILE A 10 -45.86 -7.68 6.94
CA ILE A 10 -45.53 -6.25 7.00
C ILE A 10 -44.20 -6.02 7.73
N ALA A 11 -43.94 -6.74 8.83
CA ALA A 11 -42.68 -6.65 9.56
C ALA A 11 -41.47 -7.19 8.76
N ARG A 12 -41.67 -8.21 7.92
CA ARG A 12 -40.63 -8.72 7.01
C ARG A 12 -40.34 -7.76 5.87
N LEU A 13 -41.38 -7.11 5.33
CA LEU A 13 -41.24 -6.10 4.28
C LEU A 13 -40.49 -4.86 4.79
N PHE A 14 -40.80 -4.39 6.01
CA PHE A 14 -40.08 -3.27 6.63
C PHE A 14 -38.62 -3.61 6.97
N LYS A 15 -38.32 -4.86 7.37
CA LYS A 15 -36.94 -5.31 7.57
C LYS A 15 -36.16 -5.40 6.26
N PHE A 16 -36.78 -5.91 5.19
CA PHE A 16 -36.15 -5.94 3.87
C PHE A 16 -35.90 -4.53 3.32
N LEU A 17 -36.87 -3.63 3.48
CA LEU A 17 -36.76 -2.24 3.06
C LEU A 17 -35.69 -1.50 3.87
N ALA A 18 -35.62 -1.70 5.18
CA ALA A 18 -34.58 -1.08 6.02
C ALA A 18 -33.16 -1.58 5.66
N ILE A 19 -33.01 -2.86 5.28
CA ILE A 19 -31.72 -3.42 4.87
C ILE A 19 -31.29 -2.87 3.49
N THR A 20 -32.22 -2.72 2.54
CA THR A 20 -31.89 -2.13 1.23
C THR A 20 -31.62 -0.64 1.30
N THR A 21 -32.29 0.12 2.17
CA THR A 21 -32.00 1.54 2.35
C THR A 21 -30.65 1.77 3.06
N ILE A 22 -30.25 0.89 3.98
CA ILE A 22 -28.91 0.96 4.63
C ILE A 22 -27.80 0.56 3.64
N LEU A 23 -28.03 -0.40 2.73
CA LEU A 23 -27.06 -0.71 1.66
C LEU A 23 -26.94 0.40 0.61
N ALA A 24 -28.03 1.10 0.30
CA ALA A 24 -28.02 2.22 -0.66
C ALA A 24 -27.42 3.51 -0.08
N LEU A 25 -27.40 3.66 1.25
CA LEU A 25 -26.76 4.74 1.99
C LEU A 25 -25.37 4.35 2.52
N GLY A 26 -24.78 3.27 2.00
CA GLY A 26 -23.35 3.02 2.09
C GLY A 26 -22.62 4.17 1.43
N THR A 27 -22.47 5.26 2.17
CA THR A 27 -21.71 6.44 1.81
C THR A 27 -20.40 5.94 1.26
N SER A 28 -20.22 6.09 -0.05
CA SER A 28 -18.92 6.10 -0.66
C SER A 28 -18.16 7.15 0.13
N ALA A 29 -17.35 6.72 1.10
CA ALA A 29 -16.33 7.56 1.66
C ALA A 29 -15.39 7.83 0.49
N TRP A 30 -15.73 8.84 -0.30
CA TRP A 30 -14.85 9.45 -1.27
C TRP A 30 -13.71 10.02 -0.43
N ALA A 31 -12.71 9.18 -0.18
CA ALA A 31 -11.39 9.66 0.17
C ALA A 31 -11.03 10.63 -0.95
N GLY A 32 -10.80 11.89 -0.62
CA GLY A 32 -10.28 12.86 -1.59
C GLY A 32 -9.02 12.28 -2.27
N PRO A 33 -8.71 12.68 -3.51
CA PRO A 33 -7.57 12.14 -4.24
C PRO A 33 -6.31 12.22 -3.37
N ALA A 34 -5.55 11.13 -3.33
CA ALA A 34 -4.33 11.06 -2.55
C ALA A 34 -3.34 12.12 -3.02
N VAL A 35 -2.87 12.96 -2.09
CA VAL A 35 -2.00 14.11 -2.39
C VAL A 35 -0.54 13.66 -2.51
N PRO A 36 0.24 14.15 -3.49
CA PRO A 36 1.65 13.84 -3.61
C PRO A 36 2.45 14.19 -2.34
N PRO A 37 3.44 13.37 -1.94
CA PRO A 37 4.12 13.52 -0.66
C PRO A 37 4.90 14.84 -0.54
N LEU A 38 5.49 15.36 -1.61
CA LEU A 38 6.17 16.66 -1.56
C LEU A 38 5.19 17.83 -1.42
N GLU A 39 3.98 17.71 -1.96
CA GLU A 39 2.95 18.72 -1.75
C GLU A 39 2.49 18.72 -0.29
N LEU A 40 2.26 17.54 0.29
CA LEU A 40 1.93 17.39 1.71
C LEU A 40 3.01 17.98 2.64
N LEU A 41 4.29 17.74 2.36
CA LEU A 41 5.39 18.24 3.18
C LEU A 41 5.50 19.77 3.19
N PHE A 42 5.05 20.44 2.12
CA PHE A 42 5.06 21.90 1.97
C PHE A 42 3.67 22.53 2.07
N ALA A 43 2.67 21.77 2.51
CA ALA A 43 1.33 22.28 2.73
C ALA A 43 1.33 23.34 3.86
N PRO A 44 0.42 24.35 3.82
CA PRO A 44 0.37 25.42 4.82
C PRO A 44 0.26 24.94 6.29
N GLU A 45 -0.42 23.83 6.51
CA GLU A 45 -0.63 23.15 7.79
C GLU A 45 0.59 22.33 8.27
N SER A 46 1.51 22.03 7.35
CA SER A 46 2.68 21.20 7.60
C SER A 46 3.85 22.05 8.08
N ARG A 47 4.69 21.44 8.93
CA ARG A 47 5.97 21.98 9.34
C ARG A 47 7.03 20.96 8.97
N LEU A 48 8.09 21.45 8.32
CA LEU A 48 9.21 20.63 7.89
C LEU A 48 10.48 21.19 8.52
N VAL A 49 11.15 20.37 9.32
CA VAL A 49 12.30 20.79 10.12
C VAL A 49 13.46 19.84 9.95
N MET A 50 14.68 20.36 9.98
CA MET A 50 15.88 19.58 10.25
C MET A 50 16.21 19.73 11.74
N GLY A 51 16.48 18.62 12.41
CA GLY A 51 16.87 18.63 13.81
C GLY A 51 17.67 17.41 14.22
N THR A 52 18.42 17.55 15.31
CA THR A 52 19.12 16.44 15.94
C THR A 52 18.20 15.73 16.92
N LEU A 53 18.12 14.40 16.83
CA LEU A 53 17.35 13.58 17.77
C LEU A 53 18.02 13.59 19.15
N VAL A 54 17.35 14.12 20.16
CA VAL A 54 17.89 14.28 21.52
C VAL A 54 17.28 13.32 22.54
N GLU A 55 16.06 12.82 22.29
CA GLU A 55 15.38 11.87 23.18
C GLU A 55 14.55 10.85 22.36
N ILE A 56 14.59 9.58 22.79
CA ILE A 56 13.64 8.55 22.37
C ILE A 56 12.76 8.25 23.58
N ASN A 57 11.49 8.64 23.50
CA ASN A 57 10.57 8.55 24.62
C ASN A 57 9.88 7.17 24.64
N PRO A 58 9.75 6.51 25.80
CA PRO A 58 9.09 5.20 25.93
C PRO A 58 7.62 5.20 25.48
N ALA A 59 6.95 6.35 25.44
CA ALA A 59 5.57 6.50 24.95
C ALA A 59 5.46 6.50 23.41
N GLY A 60 6.50 6.07 22.70
CA GLY A 60 6.52 6.01 21.24
C GLY A 60 6.71 7.36 20.55
N ARG A 61 7.54 8.22 21.14
CA ARG A 61 7.78 9.58 20.63
C ARG A 61 9.27 9.85 20.43
N LEU A 62 9.59 10.71 19.47
CA LEU A 62 10.94 11.17 19.18
C LEU A 62 11.02 12.69 19.39
N VAL A 63 11.99 13.14 20.18
CA VAL A 63 12.18 14.57 20.44
C VAL A 63 13.38 15.08 19.66
N PHE A 64 13.15 16.06 18.79
CA PHE A 64 14.18 16.66 17.95
C PHE A 64 14.48 18.07 18.40
N LYS A 65 15.77 18.40 18.59
CA LYS A 65 16.22 19.77 18.73
C LYS A 65 16.34 20.39 17.34
N ARG A 66 15.52 21.40 17.07
CA ARG A 66 15.43 22.11 15.79
C ARG A 66 16.74 22.83 15.46
N GLU A 67 17.24 22.62 14.25
CA GLU A 67 18.40 23.31 13.69
C GLU A 67 18.03 24.23 12.53
N LYS A 68 17.14 23.75 11.64
CA LYS A 68 16.67 24.50 10.47
C LYS A 68 15.18 24.26 10.28
N VAL A 69 14.47 25.31 9.86
CA VAL A 69 13.08 25.20 9.37
C VAL A 69 13.12 25.33 7.86
N PHE A 70 12.42 24.44 7.16
CA PHE A 70 12.16 24.58 5.73
C PHE A 70 10.90 25.40 5.53
N GLY A 71 10.91 26.31 4.55
CA GLY A 71 9.82 27.26 4.31
C GLY A 71 9.92 28.52 5.20
N THR A 72 8.80 29.24 5.32
CA THR A 72 8.73 30.57 5.98
C THR A 72 8.07 30.54 7.36
N HIS A 73 7.81 29.36 7.91
CA HIS A 73 7.11 29.18 9.18
C HIS A 73 7.97 29.65 10.37
N LYS A 74 7.37 30.47 11.25
CA LYS A 74 8.02 31.04 12.44
C LYS A 74 7.53 30.42 13.75
N ASP A 75 6.43 29.68 13.69
CA ASP A 75 5.73 29.04 14.82
C ASP A 75 6.31 27.67 15.21
N VAL A 76 7.53 27.36 14.75
CA VAL A 76 8.19 26.07 15.00
C VAL A 76 8.96 26.12 16.33
N PRO A 77 8.65 25.26 17.31
CA PRO A 77 9.33 25.25 18.62
C PRO A 77 10.80 24.80 18.50
N GLU A 78 11.60 25.12 19.52
CA GLU A 78 12.99 24.65 19.61
C GLU A 78 13.08 23.12 19.75
N LEU A 79 12.19 22.53 20.54
CA LEU A 79 12.04 21.09 20.70
C LEU A 79 10.75 20.63 20.01
N VAL A 80 10.89 19.70 19.07
CA VAL A 80 9.77 19.08 18.37
C VAL A 80 9.58 17.68 18.95
N ASP A 81 8.54 17.52 19.78
CA ASP A 81 8.07 16.22 20.29
C ASP A 81 7.12 15.59 19.26
N ALA A 82 7.55 14.51 18.65
CA ALA A 82 6.91 13.92 17.47
C ALA A 82 6.45 12.48 17.75
N ALA A 83 5.15 12.22 17.62
CA ALA A 83 4.60 10.87 17.69
C ALA A 83 4.86 10.13 16.36
N VAL A 84 5.43 8.93 16.44
CA VAL A 84 5.88 8.16 15.27
C VAL A 84 5.41 6.71 15.33
N THR A 85 5.51 6.00 14.21
CA THR A 85 5.23 4.56 14.13
C THR A 85 6.36 3.74 14.78
N SER A 86 6.06 2.49 15.15
CA SER A 86 7.04 1.56 15.76
C SER A 86 8.31 1.41 14.94
N ASN A 87 8.18 1.29 13.61
CA ASN A 87 9.33 1.12 12.72
C ASN A 87 10.28 2.34 12.79
N ALA A 88 9.72 3.55 12.81
CA ALA A 88 10.54 4.76 12.92
C ALA A 88 11.23 4.87 14.29
N LEU A 89 10.65 4.32 15.36
CA LEU A 89 11.30 4.23 16.67
C LEU A 89 12.48 3.25 16.64
N GLU A 90 12.31 2.09 16.02
CA GLU A 90 13.34 1.04 15.92
C GLU A 90 14.56 1.51 15.10
N ASP A 91 14.35 2.33 14.07
CA ASP A 91 15.40 2.87 13.21
C ASP A 91 16.04 4.18 13.72
N ALA A 92 15.44 4.79 14.74
CA ALA A 92 15.90 6.04 15.32
C ALA A 92 17.22 5.85 16.10
N ARG A 93 18.13 6.81 15.95
CA ARG A 93 19.43 6.81 16.63
C ARG A 93 19.68 8.18 17.24
N LEU A 94 19.89 8.22 18.56
CA LEU A 94 20.19 9.45 19.29
C LEU A 94 21.40 10.16 18.68
N GLN A 95 21.42 11.49 18.78
CA GLN A 95 22.49 12.37 18.29
C GLN A 95 22.71 12.29 16.78
N LYS A 96 21.74 11.79 16.02
CA LYS A 96 21.72 11.86 14.55
C LYS A 96 20.75 12.94 14.08
N ARG A 97 21.05 13.49 12.90
CA ARG A 97 20.22 14.50 12.25
C ARG A 97 19.16 13.86 11.39
N TYR A 98 17.96 14.41 11.50
CA TYR A 98 16.78 13.98 10.76
C TYR A 98 16.08 15.19 10.16
N ILE A 99 15.35 14.94 9.09
CA ILE A 99 14.36 15.85 8.55
C ILE A 99 12.97 15.28 8.87
N VAL A 100 12.14 16.07 9.54
CA VAL A 100 10.86 15.65 10.09
C VAL A 100 9.75 16.56 9.56
N GLY A 101 8.75 15.95 8.91
CA GLY A 101 7.51 16.60 8.49
C GLY A 101 6.38 16.29 9.46
N TYR A 102 5.74 17.29 10.03
CA TYR A 102 4.66 17.11 11.00
C TYR A 102 3.53 18.12 10.77
N THR A 103 2.33 17.81 11.26
CA THR A 103 1.20 18.75 11.25
C THR A 103 0.81 19.14 12.67
N THR A 104 0.49 20.42 12.84
CA THR A 104 0.00 20.96 14.12
C THR A 104 -1.51 20.75 14.31
N PHE A 105 -2.22 20.32 13.26
CA PHE A 105 -3.66 20.10 13.27
C PHE A 105 -3.99 18.62 13.46
N GLN A 106 -4.92 18.33 14.38
CA GLN A 106 -5.57 17.02 14.49
C GLN A 106 -6.94 17.10 13.80
N ASN A 107 -7.21 16.19 12.88
CA ASN A 107 -8.58 15.94 12.43
C ASN A 107 -9.28 15.12 13.52
N ASP A 108 -10.03 15.80 14.40
CA ASP A 108 -10.84 15.13 15.41
C ASP A 108 -12.12 14.61 14.76
N ARG A 109 -12.25 13.28 14.65
CA ARG A 109 -13.46 12.64 14.10
C ARG A 109 -14.73 12.95 14.92
N GLN A 110 -14.60 13.46 16.14
CA GLN A 110 -15.74 13.88 16.97
C GLN A 110 -16.14 15.35 16.75
N TYR A 111 -15.31 16.19 16.11
CA TYR A 111 -15.58 17.61 15.90
C TYR A 111 -15.11 18.10 14.50
N PRO A 112 -15.91 17.89 13.44
CA PRO A 112 -15.54 18.27 12.07
C PRO A 112 -15.45 19.79 11.80
N ALA A 113 -15.74 20.65 12.79
CA ALA A 113 -15.69 22.11 12.68
C ALA A 113 -14.86 22.80 13.76
N GLY A 114 -14.09 22.07 14.58
CA GLY A 114 -13.36 22.62 15.73
C GLY A 114 -11.85 22.46 15.63
N ILE A 115 -11.11 23.57 15.65
CA ILE A 115 -9.66 23.57 15.90
C ILE A 115 -9.44 23.23 17.37
N THR A 116 -9.19 21.97 17.67
CA THR A 116 -8.74 21.55 19.01
C THR A 116 -7.28 21.97 19.20
N PRO A 117 -6.89 22.63 20.30
CA PRO A 117 -5.49 22.94 20.57
C PRO A 117 -4.66 21.64 20.74
N PRO A 118 -3.41 21.60 20.26
CA PRO A 118 -2.61 20.37 20.21
C PRO A 118 -2.34 19.82 21.62
N ARG A 119 -2.74 18.56 21.87
CA ARG A 119 -2.35 17.83 23.08
C ARG A 119 -0.92 17.31 22.95
N LYS A 120 0.02 17.97 23.65
CA LYS A 120 1.38 17.54 24.06
C LYS A 120 2.40 17.06 23.01
N ALA A 121 2.04 16.38 21.93
CA ALA A 121 2.97 15.92 20.90
C ALA A 121 2.41 16.17 19.50
N THR A 122 3.30 16.44 18.56
CA THR A 122 2.92 16.75 17.18
C THR A 122 2.88 15.47 16.35
N ASN A 123 1.88 15.34 15.48
CA ASN A 123 1.73 14.14 14.67
C ASN A 123 2.63 14.25 13.44
N VAL A 124 3.53 13.29 13.28
CA VAL A 124 4.32 13.18 12.05
C VAL A 124 3.39 12.83 10.89
N ILE A 125 3.60 13.49 9.75
CA ILE A 125 2.82 13.25 8.55
C ILE A 125 3.04 11.79 8.11
N SER A 126 1.95 11.05 7.96
CA SER A 126 1.96 9.69 7.43
C SER A 126 1.06 9.65 6.20
N SER A 127 1.67 9.31 5.07
CA SER A 127 1.01 9.10 3.78
C SER A 127 1.89 8.16 2.93
N SER A 128 1.35 7.69 1.80
CA SER A 128 2.12 6.97 0.78
C SER A 128 3.39 7.75 0.43
N GLY A 129 4.55 7.10 0.55
CA GLY A 129 5.85 7.76 0.33
C GLY A 129 6.55 8.24 1.59
N LEU A 130 5.78 8.68 2.58
CA LEU A 130 6.31 9.30 3.80
C LEU A 130 6.42 8.28 4.94
N ASP A 131 5.40 7.45 5.13
CA ASP A 131 5.06 6.70 6.35
C ASP A 131 6.23 6.22 7.27
N PRO A 132 6.52 6.93 8.38
CA PRO A 132 6.18 8.32 8.67
C PRO A 132 7.27 9.28 8.18
N ALA A 133 6.94 10.56 7.95
CA ALA A 133 7.82 11.61 7.42
C ALA A 133 9.02 11.97 8.34
N VAL A 134 9.86 10.98 8.64
CA VAL A 134 11.10 11.04 9.39
C VAL A 134 12.18 10.46 8.50
N PHE A 135 13.04 11.33 7.98
CA PHE A 135 14.12 10.96 7.09
C PHE A 135 15.46 11.21 7.75
N ARG A 136 16.45 10.34 7.53
CA ARG A 136 17.82 10.67 7.89
C ARG A 136 18.29 11.86 7.05
N ASP A 137 19.03 12.79 7.66
CA ASP A 137 19.58 13.91 6.91
C ASP A 137 20.59 13.41 5.86
N SER A 138 20.39 13.79 4.60
CA SER A 138 21.30 13.53 3.48
C SER A 138 21.38 14.72 2.53
N PRO A 139 22.51 14.93 1.84
CA PRO A 139 22.63 15.96 0.81
C PRO A 139 21.58 15.84 -0.30
N GLU A 140 21.23 14.61 -0.67
CA GLU A 140 20.25 14.28 -1.71
C GLU A 140 18.86 14.74 -1.30
N LEU A 141 18.43 14.40 -0.08
CA LEU A 141 17.15 14.84 0.46
C LEU A 141 17.08 16.37 0.54
N ARG A 142 18.14 17.02 1.01
CA ARG A 142 18.19 18.49 1.08
C ARG A 142 18.00 19.13 -0.31
N ARG A 143 18.66 18.60 -1.34
CA ARG A 143 18.49 19.09 -2.73
C ARG A 143 17.06 18.90 -3.24
N ILE A 144 16.43 17.77 -2.93
CA ILE A 144 15.03 17.48 -3.28
C ILE A 144 14.12 18.51 -2.60
N LEU A 145 14.26 18.71 -1.29
CA LEU A 145 13.43 19.62 -0.50
C LEU A 145 13.62 21.08 -0.89
N ASP A 146 14.87 21.53 -1.06
CA ASP A 146 15.17 22.90 -1.48
C ASP A 146 14.55 23.20 -2.85
N ARG A 147 14.54 22.22 -3.76
CA ARG A 147 13.87 22.37 -5.07
C ARG A 147 12.34 22.31 -4.94
N ALA A 148 11.81 21.44 -4.10
CA ALA A 148 10.37 21.23 -3.91
C ALA A 148 9.68 22.34 -3.08
N ALA A 149 10.45 23.26 -2.50
CA ALA A 149 9.94 24.36 -1.66
C ALA A 149 8.99 25.34 -2.38
N SER A 150 8.96 25.32 -3.72
CA SER A 150 8.02 26.13 -4.52
C SER A 150 7.25 25.26 -5.49
N GLU A 151 6.04 25.69 -5.87
CA GLU A 151 5.20 25.00 -6.85
C GLU A 151 5.92 24.81 -8.19
N ARG A 152 6.49 25.88 -8.76
CA ARG A 152 7.32 25.82 -9.97
C ARG A 152 8.50 24.84 -9.83
N GLY A 153 9.07 24.76 -8.63
CA GLY A 153 10.12 23.81 -8.32
C GLY A 153 9.63 22.36 -8.31
N ARG A 154 8.44 22.10 -7.76
CA ARG A 154 7.77 20.80 -7.78
C ARG A 154 7.47 20.30 -9.20
N GLU A 155 7.11 21.20 -10.10
CA GLU A 155 6.85 20.86 -11.50
C GLU A 155 8.12 20.76 -12.38
N SER A 156 9.29 21.09 -11.83
CA SER A 156 10.50 21.22 -12.64
C SER A 156 11.09 19.89 -13.11
N ARG A 157 11.67 19.89 -14.31
CA ARG A 157 12.50 18.78 -14.81
C ARG A 157 13.68 18.48 -13.88
N ALA A 158 14.20 19.50 -13.20
CA ALA A 158 15.30 19.35 -12.26
C ALA A 158 14.90 18.50 -11.05
N LEU A 159 13.73 18.75 -10.45
CA LEU A 159 13.21 17.89 -9.38
C LEU A 159 12.97 16.47 -9.86
N ARG A 160 12.32 16.29 -11.03
CA ARG A 160 12.09 14.97 -11.60
C ARG A 160 13.39 14.16 -11.71
N ARG A 161 14.47 14.78 -12.18
CA ARG A 161 15.79 14.14 -12.26
C ARG A 161 16.35 13.77 -10.89
N LEU A 162 16.21 14.64 -9.89
CA LEU A 162 16.65 14.33 -8.52
C LEU A 162 15.89 13.14 -7.94
N LEU A 163 14.58 13.05 -8.19
CA LEU A 163 13.76 11.92 -7.75
C LEU A 163 14.13 10.62 -8.48
N LEU A 164 14.41 10.65 -9.78
CA LEU A 164 14.87 9.46 -10.50
C LEU A 164 16.24 8.97 -10.00
N GLN A 165 17.10 9.88 -9.57
CA GLN A 165 18.42 9.53 -9.01
C GLN A 165 18.34 8.78 -7.68
N THR A 166 17.25 8.91 -6.91
CA THR A 166 17.12 8.18 -5.64
C THR A 166 17.02 6.68 -5.84
N PHE A 167 16.59 6.19 -7.01
CA PHE A 167 16.54 4.76 -7.31
C PHE A 167 17.93 4.13 -7.51
N ALA A 168 18.99 4.95 -7.59
CA ALA A 168 20.38 4.48 -7.63
C ALA A 168 21.04 4.44 -6.24
N THR A 169 20.38 4.92 -5.18
CA THR A 169 20.91 4.92 -3.82
C THR A 169 20.31 3.77 -3.00
N ASP A 170 20.94 3.39 -1.88
CA ASP A 170 20.40 2.38 -0.95
C ASP A 170 19.44 2.98 0.09
N ASP A 171 19.02 4.23 -0.08
CA ASP A 171 18.11 4.90 0.87
C ASP A 171 16.66 4.55 0.55
N ALA A 172 16.15 3.53 1.23
CA ALA A 172 14.78 3.05 1.07
C ALA A 172 13.72 4.12 1.34
N ALA A 173 13.97 5.06 2.26
CA ALA A 173 13.02 6.14 2.57
C ALA A 173 12.94 7.14 1.41
N LEU A 174 14.08 7.46 0.78
CA LEU A 174 14.11 8.32 -0.41
C LEU A 174 13.54 7.64 -1.65
N GLN A 175 13.85 6.36 -1.88
CA GLN A 175 13.23 5.60 -2.96
C GLN A 175 11.71 5.57 -2.83
N ARG A 176 11.20 5.36 -1.61
CA ARG A 176 9.76 5.34 -1.33
C ARG A 176 9.12 6.72 -1.54
N LEU A 177 9.76 7.80 -1.06
CA LEU A 177 9.33 9.18 -1.32
C LEU A 177 9.22 9.45 -2.82
N ALA A 178 10.25 9.09 -3.59
CA ALA A 178 10.27 9.29 -5.03
C ALA A 178 9.21 8.45 -5.75
N ALA A 179 9.08 7.17 -5.43
CA ALA A 179 8.07 6.29 -6.01
C ALA A 179 6.65 6.82 -5.76
N ALA A 180 6.35 7.24 -4.53
CA ALA A 180 5.05 7.83 -4.22
C ALA A 180 4.83 9.17 -4.92
N GLN A 181 5.86 10.00 -5.08
CA GLN A 181 5.74 11.24 -5.85
C GLN A 181 5.33 10.94 -7.28
N PHE A 182 5.98 10.01 -7.97
CA PHE A 182 5.58 9.62 -9.33
C PHE A 182 4.18 8.96 -9.36
N ALA A 183 3.88 8.11 -8.38
CA ALA A 183 2.62 7.39 -8.30
C ALA A 183 1.40 8.30 -8.07
N LEU A 184 1.57 9.44 -7.40
CA LEU A 184 0.47 10.35 -7.05
C LEU A 184 0.44 11.63 -7.89
N ASP A 185 1.57 12.08 -8.44
CA ASP A 185 1.64 13.29 -9.28
C ASP A 185 1.55 12.94 -10.77
N ALA A 186 0.34 13.05 -11.32
CA ALA A 186 0.09 12.75 -12.73
C ALA A 186 0.77 13.71 -13.71
N SER A 187 0.94 14.98 -13.32
CA SER A 187 1.69 15.94 -14.14
C SER A 187 3.17 15.56 -14.24
N MET A 188 3.72 14.97 -13.18
CA MET A 188 5.11 14.52 -13.16
C MET A 188 5.31 13.22 -13.95
N SER A 189 4.45 12.21 -13.76
CA SER A 189 4.54 10.94 -14.48
C SER A 189 4.23 11.08 -15.97
N GLY A 190 3.29 11.94 -16.35
CA GLY A 190 2.97 12.22 -17.75
C GLY A 190 4.12 12.86 -18.55
N LYS A 191 5.20 13.29 -17.88
CA LYS A 191 6.42 13.86 -18.48
C LYS A 191 7.60 12.88 -18.49
N LEU A 192 7.39 11.61 -18.16
CA LEU A 192 8.41 10.57 -18.21
C LEU A 192 8.70 10.16 -19.65
N ASP A 193 9.97 10.18 -20.04
CA ASP A 193 10.42 9.59 -21.30
C ASP A 193 10.76 8.10 -21.15
N ALA A 194 11.16 7.45 -22.25
CA ALA A 194 11.49 6.02 -22.24
C ALA A 194 12.64 5.65 -21.28
N ALA A 195 13.62 6.55 -21.11
CA ALA A 195 14.74 6.32 -20.20
C ALA A 195 14.30 6.45 -18.74
N ASP A 196 13.48 7.46 -18.44
CA ASP A 196 12.88 7.65 -17.11
C ASP A 196 12.02 6.42 -16.72
N ARG A 197 11.17 5.93 -17.64
CA ARG A 197 10.34 4.74 -17.45
C ARG A 197 11.17 3.49 -17.19
N ALA A 198 12.27 3.30 -17.91
CA ALA A 198 13.17 2.17 -17.71
C ALA A 198 13.83 2.15 -16.32
N ILE A 199 14.09 3.32 -15.71
CA ILE A 199 14.58 3.41 -14.34
C ILE A 199 13.53 2.89 -13.36
N LEU A 200 12.28 3.34 -13.50
CA LEU A 200 11.16 2.94 -12.63
C LEU A 200 10.84 1.46 -12.79
N GLN A 201 10.80 0.95 -14.02
CA GLN A 201 10.62 -0.47 -14.31
C GLN A 201 11.72 -1.31 -13.63
N ARG A 202 12.99 -0.92 -13.77
CA ARG A 202 14.11 -1.64 -13.14
C ARG A 202 13.97 -1.68 -11.62
N ALA A 203 13.57 -0.57 -10.99
CA ALA A 203 13.33 -0.52 -9.55
C ALA A 203 12.15 -1.43 -9.14
N ALA A 204 11.04 -1.45 -9.88
CA ALA A 204 9.90 -2.32 -9.60
C ALA A 204 10.25 -3.82 -9.73
N LEU A 205 11.10 -4.17 -10.70
CA LEU A 205 11.51 -5.54 -11.00
C LEU A 205 12.69 -6.05 -10.16
N SER A 206 13.35 -5.20 -9.38
CA SER A 206 14.50 -5.59 -8.55
C SER A 206 14.05 -6.16 -7.21
N ASP A 207 14.62 -7.31 -6.83
CA ASP A 207 14.46 -7.93 -5.51
C ASP A 207 15.15 -7.14 -4.38
N LYS A 208 16.13 -6.30 -4.71
CA LYS A 208 16.85 -5.42 -3.78
C LYS A 208 16.06 -4.16 -3.40
N THR A 209 15.10 -3.75 -4.23
CA THR A 209 14.27 -2.59 -3.94
C THR A 209 13.25 -2.93 -2.86
N ASN A 210 13.05 -2.02 -1.90
CA ASN A 210 12.12 -2.23 -0.79
C ASN A 210 10.72 -2.61 -1.31
N PRO A 211 10.04 -3.62 -0.71
CA PRO A 211 8.73 -4.07 -1.16
C PRO A 211 7.69 -2.95 -1.30
N THR A 212 7.68 -1.96 -0.41
CA THR A 212 6.74 -0.82 -0.46
C THR A 212 6.97 0.05 -1.69
N THR A 213 8.23 0.31 -2.04
CA THR A 213 8.60 1.04 -3.25
C THR A 213 8.15 0.28 -4.49
N ARG A 214 8.37 -1.04 -4.53
CA ARG A 214 7.92 -1.89 -5.64
C ARG A 214 6.40 -1.86 -5.79
N SER A 215 5.66 -2.01 -4.69
CA SER A 215 4.19 -1.93 -4.66
C SER A 215 3.69 -0.62 -5.26
N LEU A 216 4.24 0.53 -4.83
CA LEU A 216 3.86 1.85 -5.34
C LEU A 216 4.07 1.96 -6.85
N LEU A 217 5.22 1.49 -7.35
CA LEU A 217 5.54 1.56 -8.77
C LEU A 217 4.68 0.62 -9.61
N ILE A 218 4.41 -0.60 -9.14
CA ILE A 218 3.59 -1.59 -9.84
C ILE A 218 2.14 -1.09 -9.96
N THR A 219 1.54 -0.63 -8.86
CA THR A 219 0.18 -0.08 -8.88
C THR A 219 0.10 1.16 -9.77
N ALA A 220 1.07 2.08 -9.68
CA ALA A 220 1.08 3.26 -10.55
C ALA A 220 1.15 2.90 -12.04
N ALA A 221 1.94 1.88 -12.41
CA ALA A 221 2.04 1.41 -13.79
C ALA A 221 0.79 0.63 -14.25
N ALA A 222 0.11 -0.07 -13.34
CA ALA A 222 -1.15 -0.74 -13.62
C ALA A 222 -2.31 0.27 -13.81
N ASP A 223 -2.33 1.33 -13.01
CA ASP A 223 -3.31 2.42 -13.11
C ASP A 223 -3.12 3.28 -14.36
N ARG A 224 -1.86 3.58 -14.71
CA ARG A 224 -1.51 4.57 -15.75
C ARG A 224 -0.44 4.02 -16.70
N PRO A 225 -0.76 3.00 -17.52
CA PRO A 225 0.20 2.39 -18.43
C PRO A 225 0.74 3.35 -19.49
N ASP A 226 0.00 4.40 -19.87
CA ASP A 226 0.47 5.41 -20.83
C ASP A 226 1.61 6.27 -20.28
N ASP A 227 1.59 6.55 -18.98
CA ASP A 227 2.60 7.35 -18.28
C ASP A 227 3.86 6.52 -17.98
N PHE A 228 3.68 5.30 -17.48
CA PHE A 228 4.76 4.46 -16.96
C PHE A 228 5.29 3.45 -17.98
N GLY A 229 4.48 3.05 -18.97
CA GLY A 229 4.76 1.96 -19.90
C GLY A 229 4.09 0.63 -19.50
N PRO A 230 3.97 -0.32 -20.45
CA PRO A 230 3.17 -1.53 -20.29
C PRO A 230 3.93 -2.68 -19.60
N TRP A 231 4.62 -2.41 -18.48
CA TRP A 231 5.45 -3.41 -17.77
C TRP A 231 4.84 -3.91 -16.45
N ALA A 232 3.68 -3.39 -16.03
CA ALA A 232 3.05 -3.79 -14.77
C ALA A 232 2.77 -5.30 -14.72
N ALA A 233 2.27 -5.89 -15.81
CA ALA A 233 2.00 -7.32 -15.91
C ALA A 233 3.26 -8.19 -15.73
N GLU A 234 4.39 -7.78 -16.33
CA GLU A 234 5.68 -8.44 -16.14
C GLU A 234 6.10 -8.40 -14.66
N ALA A 235 5.93 -7.25 -14.01
CA ALA A 235 6.29 -7.08 -12.61
C ALA A 235 5.42 -7.89 -11.66
N ILE A 236 4.11 -7.95 -11.90
CA ILE A 236 3.16 -8.79 -11.16
C ILE A 236 3.55 -10.26 -11.27
N ASN A 237 3.77 -10.74 -12.50
CA ASN A 237 4.19 -12.12 -12.75
C ASN A 237 5.50 -12.45 -12.05
N LYS A 238 6.49 -11.56 -12.16
CA LYS A 238 7.80 -11.74 -11.53
C LYS A 238 7.69 -11.81 -10.00
N VAL A 239 6.87 -10.98 -9.35
CA VAL A 239 6.61 -11.07 -7.90
C VAL A 239 6.06 -12.45 -7.55
N LEU A 240 5.01 -12.90 -8.25
CA LEU A 240 4.39 -14.19 -7.96
C LEU A 240 5.30 -15.39 -8.31
N GLU A 241 6.27 -15.22 -9.20
CA GLU A 241 7.21 -16.26 -9.61
C GLU A 241 8.41 -16.41 -8.67
N ILE A 242 9.03 -15.32 -8.24
CA ILE A 242 10.32 -15.38 -7.53
C ILE A 242 10.20 -15.26 -6.02
N THR A 243 9.14 -14.65 -5.51
CA THR A 243 8.98 -14.45 -4.06
C THR A 243 8.72 -15.80 -3.37
N PRO A 244 9.44 -16.16 -2.28
CA PRO A 244 9.24 -17.44 -1.58
C PRO A 244 7.78 -17.67 -1.18
N VAL A 245 7.35 -18.92 -1.01
CA VAL A 245 5.94 -19.22 -0.62
C VAL A 245 5.75 -19.30 0.90
N ASP A 246 6.87 -19.32 1.64
CA ASP A 246 7.01 -19.45 3.07
C ASP A 246 7.74 -18.23 3.68
N GLY A 247 7.89 -18.21 5.01
CA GLY A 247 8.69 -17.18 5.68
C GLY A 247 8.00 -15.84 5.93
N TYR A 248 6.66 -15.76 5.82
CA TYR A 248 5.90 -14.56 6.21
C TYR A 248 5.12 -14.79 7.51
N PRO A 249 5.72 -14.61 8.70
CA PRO A 249 4.91 -14.54 9.91
C PRO A 249 3.83 -13.46 9.76
N SER A 250 2.68 -13.67 10.40
CA SER A 250 1.50 -12.79 10.35
C SER A 250 1.77 -11.33 10.76
N GLU A 251 2.95 -11.05 11.34
CA GLU A 251 3.39 -9.73 11.78
C GLU A 251 4.32 -9.01 10.79
N THR A 252 4.84 -9.70 9.75
CA THR A 252 5.71 -9.09 8.75
C THR A 252 4.92 -8.41 7.63
N ARG A 253 4.77 -7.08 7.71
CA ARG A 253 4.23 -6.22 6.62
C ARG A 253 5.18 -6.00 5.43
N GLY A 254 6.21 -6.83 5.28
CA GLY A 254 7.20 -6.70 4.21
C GLY A 254 6.72 -7.36 2.90
N PRO A 255 7.43 -8.38 2.38
CA PRO A 255 7.08 -9.04 1.11
C PRO A 255 5.64 -9.58 1.03
N ALA A 256 5.01 -9.86 2.16
CA ALA A 256 3.59 -10.25 2.22
C ALA A 256 2.65 -9.25 1.55
N GLY A 257 2.82 -7.95 1.82
CA GLY A 257 1.99 -6.91 1.22
C GLY A 257 2.17 -6.81 -0.30
N LEU A 258 3.40 -7.02 -0.78
CA LEU A 258 3.72 -6.99 -2.21
C LEU A 258 3.11 -8.19 -2.97
N VAL A 259 3.12 -9.38 -2.35
CA VAL A 259 2.51 -10.58 -2.93
C VAL A 259 0.99 -10.45 -3.00
N LEU A 260 0.35 -9.97 -1.93
CA LEU A 260 -1.10 -9.72 -1.93
C LEU A 260 -1.49 -8.72 -3.01
N LEU A 261 -0.74 -7.62 -3.11
CA LEU A 261 -0.95 -6.64 -4.18
C LEU A 261 -0.81 -7.26 -5.57
N ALA A 262 0.19 -8.12 -5.79
CA ALA A 262 0.35 -8.79 -7.08
C ALA A 262 -0.83 -9.71 -7.41
N PHE A 263 -1.38 -10.43 -6.42
CA PHE A 263 -2.59 -11.23 -6.59
C PHE A 263 -3.83 -10.37 -6.89
N ASP A 264 -4.01 -9.29 -6.15
CA ASP A 264 -5.15 -8.36 -6.32
C ASP A 264 -5.10 -7.70 -7.69
N GLU A 265 -3.96 -7.14 -8.09
CA GLU A 265 -3.79 -6.53 -9.42
C GLU A 265 -3.94 -7.56 -10.55
N ALA A 266 -3.47 -8.81 -10.36
CA ALA A 266 -3.67 -9.85 -11.35
C ALA A 266 -5.15 -10.18 -11.57
N SER A 267 -5.92 -10.23 -10.49
CA SER A 267 -7.37 -10.44 -10.51
C SER A 267 -8.09 -9.26 -11.15
N ASP A 268 -7.87 -8.05 -10.63
CA ASP A 268 -8.62 -6.85 -10.99
C ASP A 268 -8.34 -6.39 -12.43
N ARG A 269 -7.10 -6.58 -12.90
CA ARG A 269 -6.66 -6.17 -14.24
C ARG A 269 -6.69 -7.31 -15.26
N GLY A 270 -7.01 -8.54 -14.83
CA GLY A 270 -6.98 -9.72 -15.70
C GLY A 270 -5.59 -10.04 -16.25
N VAL A 271 -4.53 -9.81 -15.47
CA VAL A 271 -3.16 -10.17 -15.88
C VAL A 271 -3.05 -11.69 -15.93
N HIS A 272 -2.60 -12.23 -17.06
CA HIS A 272 -2.36 -13.65 -17.19
C HIS A 272 -1.14 -14.08 -16.36
N VAL A 273 -1.40 -14.77 -15.24
CA VAL A 273 -0.36 -15.34 -14.38
C VAL A 273 -0.10 -16.79 -14.79
N PRO A 274 1.15 -17.20 -15.06
CA PRO A 274 1.45 -18.58 -15.44
C PRO A 274 0.95 -19.60 -14.42
N PHE A 275 0.32 -20.68 -14.92
CA PHE A 275 -0.22 -21.77 -14.10
C PHE A 275 0.79 -22.32 -13.08
N ALA A 276 2.03 -22.56 -13.49
CA ALA A 276 3.08 -23.07 -12.61
C ALA A 276 3.37 -22.11 -11.43
N SER A 277 3.35 -20.79 -11.67
CA SER A 277 3.52 -19.78 -10.63
C SER A 277 2.38 -19.85 -9.62
N LEU A 278 1.13 -19.98 -10.07
CA LEU A 278 -0.04 -20.10 -9.20
C LEU A 278 -0.03 -21.42 -8.39
N THR A 279 0.28 -22.55 -9.04
CA THR A 279 0.34 -23.87 -8.37
C THR A 279 1.42 -23.89 -7.28
N ARG A 280 2.52 -23.17 -7.45
CA ARG A 280 3.54 -23.03 -6.40
C ARG A 280 2.96 -22.43 -5.12
N TRP A 281 2.11 -21.41 -5.23
CA TRP A 281 1.48 -20.73 -4.08
C TRP A 281 0.47 -21.59 -3.32
N LEU A 282 -0.04 -22.68 -3.91
CA LEU A 282 -0.88 -23.66 -3.21
C LEU A 282 -0.13 -24.42 -2.10
N ARG A 283 1.20 -24.30 -2.05
CA ARG A 283 2.05 -24.87 -0.98
C ARG A 283 2.26 -23.91 0.19
N SER A 284 1.71 -22.69 0.15
CA SER A 284 1.91 -21.71 1.20
C SER A 284 1.23 -22.13 2.50
N PRO A 285 1.87 -21.95 3.68
CA PRO A 285 1.23 -22.20 4.98
C PRO A 285 0.14 -21.17 5.32
N GLN A 286 0.00 -20.11 4.51
CA GLN A 286 -0.95 -19.04 4.75
C GLN A 286 -2.20 -19.18 3.88
N ARG A 287 -3.32 -19.37 4.56
CA ARG A 287 -4.65 -19.48 3.96
C ARG A 287 -4.97 -18.35 2.97
N LEU A 288 -4.56 -17.12 3.25
CA LEU A 288 -4.84 -15.99 2.38
C LEU A 288 -4.21 -16.16 0.98
N TYR A 289 -2.97 -16.66 0.89
CA TYR A 289 -2.35 -16.91 -0.42
C TYR A 289 -2.96 -18.11 -1.13
N LEU A 290 -3.34 -19.15 -0.39
CA LEU A 290 -4.06 -20.30 -0.94
C LEU A 290 -5.37 -19.85 -1.60
N GLU A 291 -6.16 -19.02 -0.91
CA GLU A 291 -7.42 -18.50 -1.43
C GLU A 291 -7.23 -17.68 -2.71
N ARG A 292 -6.23 -16.80 -2.75
CA ARG A 292 -5.92 -15.98 -3.94
C ARG A 292 -5.42 -16.82 -5.11
N ALA A 293 -4.50 -17.76 -4.87
CA ALA A 293 -3.98 -18.65 -5.89
C ALA A 293 -5.06 -19.57 -6.46
N SER A 294 -5.85 -20.22 -5.60
CA SER A 294 -7.00 -21.04 -6.01
C SER A 294 -8.01 -20.24 -6.83
N GLY A 295 -8.35 -19.02 -6.40
CA GLY A 295 -9.29 -18.15 -7.13
C GLY A 295 -8.80 -17.80 -8.55
N LEU A 296 -7.51 -17.51 -8.71
CA LEU A 296 -6.93 -17.28 -10.04
C LEU A 296 -6.85 -18.55 -10.88
N ILE A 297 -6.55 -19.71 -10.29
CA ILE A 297 -6.57 -21.00 -11.00
C ILE A 297 -7.99 -21.35 -11.46
N GLU A 298 -8.99 -21.20 -10.61
CA GLU A 298 -10.40 -21.49 -10.92
C GLU A 298 -10.97 -20.57 -12.00
N SER A 299 -10.49 -19.31 -12.07
CA SER A 299 -10.91 -18.34 -13.08
C SER A 299 -10.16 -18.49 -14.42
N MET A 300 -8.82 -18.62 -14.39
CA MET A 300 -7.98 -18.64 -15.59
C MET A 300 -7.76 -20.04 -16.17
N TYR A 301 -7.83 -21.08 -15.33
CA TYR A 301 -7.45 -22.45 -15.66
C TYR A 301 -8.45 -23.48 -15.11
N ARG A 302 -9.75 -23.17 -15.16
CA ARG A 302 -10.83 -23.99 -14.58
C ARG A 302 -10.69 -25.50 -14.82
N GLY A 303 -10.40 -25.92 -16.05
CA GLY A 303 -10.24 -27.34 -16.41
C GLY A 303 -9.00 -28.04 -15.81
N ARG A 304 -8.08 -27.28 -15.22
CA ARG A 304 -6.84 -27.77 -14.60
C ARG A 304 -6.82 -27.60 -13.08
N ALA A 305 -7.84 -26.96 -12.49
CA ALA A 305 -7.90 -26.66 -11.06
C ALA A 305 -7.81 -27.93 -10.20
N LYS A 306 -8.62 -28.95 -10.52
CA LYS A 306 -8.60 -30.25 -9.84
C LYS A 306 -7.20 -30.88 -9.81
N ALA A 307 -6.56 -30.96 -10.99
CA ALA A 307 -5.22 -31.52 -11.11
C ALA A 307 -4.17 -30.73 -10.31
N ALA A 308 -4.30 -29.40 -10.22
CA ALA A 308 -3.40 -28.57 -9.41
C ALA A 308 -3.52 -28.90 -7.91
N TYR A 309 -4.75 -29.08 -7.41
CA TYR A 309 -5.00 -29.41 -6.01
C TYR A 309 -4.50 -30.80 -5.66
N GLU A 310 -4.76 -31.78 -6.53
CA GLU A 310 -4.27 -33.16 -6.39
C GLU A 310 -2.73 -33.23 -6.40
N GLU A 311 -2.06 -32.45 -7.26
CA GLU A 311 -0.59 -32.37 -7.31
C GLU A 311 -0.02 -31.97 -5.95
N VAL A 312 -0.56 -30.91 -5.34
CA VAL A 312 -0.06 -30.41 -4.05
C VAL A 312 -0.45 -31.35 -2.90
N LEU A 313 -1.63 -31.98 -2.93
CA LEU A 313 -2.04 -32.96 -1.93
C LEU A 313 -1.21 -34.26 -1.98
N GLY A 314 -0.69 -34.60 -3.16
CA GLY A 314 0.25 -35.71 -3.35
C GLY A 314 1.66 -35.45 -2.81
N ASP A 315 2.00 -34.19 -2.49
CA ASP A 315 3.28 -33.84 -1.88
C ASP A 315 3.25 -34.16 -0.37
N ALA A 316 4.11 -35.10 0.04
CA ALA A 316 4.24 -35.51 1.44
C ALA A 316 4.78 -34.40 2.34
N GLY A 317 5.46 -33.39 1.78
CA GLY A 317 5.98 -32.22 2.48
C GLY A 317 4.99 -31.05 2.57
N ALA A 318 3.77 -31.18 2.05
CA ALA A 318 2.79 -30.09 2.06
C ALA A 318 2.39 -29.70 3.50
N ASP A 319 2.30 -28.39 3.74
CA ASP A 319 1.88 -27.85 5.04
C ASP A 319 0.48 -28.36 5.44
N PRO A 320 0.25 -28.78 6.70
CA PRO A 320 -1.05 -29.31 7.14
C PRO A 320 -2.24 -28.37 6.92
N ALA A 321 -2.05 -27.06 7.09
CA ALA A 321 -3.10 -26.08 6.86
C ALA A 321 -3.42 -25.95 5.36
N ALA A 322 -2.39 -26.02 4.50
CA ALA A 322 -2.58 -26.07 3.06
C ALA A 322 -3.34 -27.33 2.63
N ARG A 323 -2.98 -28.50 3.16
CA ARG A 323 -3.69 -29.76 2.89
C ARG A 323 -5.17 -29.68 3.24
N GLN A 324 -5.48 -29.26 4.47
CA GLN A 324 -6.86 -29.13 4.94
C GLN A 324 -7.68 -28.19 4.03
N PHE A 325 -7.10 -27.06 3.63
CA PHE A 325 -7.76 -26.11 2.74
C PHE A 325 -8.02 -26.71 1.34
N LEU A 326 -7.01 -27.37 0.75
CA LEU A 326 -7.11 -27.93 -0.60
C LEU A 326 -8.04 -29.14 -0.66
N GLU A 327 -8.11 -29.98 0.37
CA GLU A 327 -9.08 -31.07 0.48
C GLU A 327 -10.53 -30.54 0.47
N ALA A 328 -10.79 -29.47 1.22
CA ALA A 328 -12.09 -28.82 1.22
C ALA A 328 -12.44 -28.25 -0.17
N ARG A 329 -11.49 -27.56 -0.81
CA ARG A 329 -11.67 -27.00 -2.16
C ARG A 329 -11.87 -28.05 -3.24
N LEU A 330 -11.16 -29.18 -3.16
CA LEU A 330 -11.34 -30.31 -4.06
C LEU A 330 -12.76 -30.86 -3.94
N HIS A 331 -13.26 -31.03 -2.71
CA HIS A 331 -14.62 -31.51 -2.48
C HIS A 331 -15.68 -30.55 -3.07
N ASP A 332 -15.49 -29.24 -2.92
CA ASP A 332 -16.39 -28.23 -3.49
C ASP A 332 -16.37 -28.26 -5.02
N THR A 333 -15.19 -28.42 -5.63
CA THR A 333 -15.03 -28.53 -7.09
C THR A 333 -15.75 -29.76 -7.65
N GLU A 334 -15.68 -30.89 -6.94
CA GLU A 334 -16.36 -32.13 -7.32
C GLU A 334 -17.88 -32.03 -7.18
N ARG A 335 -18.39 -31.37 -6.12
CA ARG A 335 -19.83 -31.11 -5.98
C ARG A 335 -20.36 -30.19 -7.07
N PHE A 336 -19.61 -29.15 -7.45
CA PHE A 336 -20.02 -28.22 -8.49
C PHE A 336 -20.09 -28.91 -9.87
N ASN A 337 -19.12 -29.77 -10.18
CA ASN A 337 -19.12 -30.54 -11.43
C ASN A 337 -20.14 -31.70 -11.44
N ALA A 338 -20.64 -32.12 -10.28
CA ALA A 338 -21.68 -33.14 -10.14
C ALA A 338 -23.12 -32.58 -10.13
N ALA A 339 -23.28 -31.25 -10.12
CA ALA A 339 -24.60 -30.62 -10.20
C ALA A 339 -25.17 -30.79 -11.62
N PRO A 340 -26.37 -31.38 -11.80
CA PRO A 340 -26.95 -31.56 -13.12
C PRO A 340 -27.22 -30.20 -13.76
N GLU A 341 -26.85 -30.05 -15.04
CA GLU A 341 -27.28 -28.94 -15.87
C GLU A 341 -28.81 -28.82 -15.75
N THR A 342 -29.28 -27.70 -15.21
CA THR A 342 -30.71 -27.43 -15.19
C THR A 342 -31.13 -27.28 -16.65
N PRO A 343 -32.06 -28.10 -17.17
CA PRO A 343 -32.49 -27.95 -18.55
C PRO A 343 -33.09 -26.55 -18.69
N SER A 344 -32.54 -25.79 -19.63
CA SER A 344 -33.13 -24.56 -20.13
C SER A 344 -34.55 -24.88 -20.62
N ASN A 345 -35.55 -24.33 -19.94
CA ASN A 345 -36.93 -24.29 -20.43
C ASN A 345 -37.10 -23.15 -21.44
#